data_AF-A0A4Y2Q3Q5-F1
#
_entry.id   AF-A0A4Y2Q3Q5-F1
#
_cell.length_a   1.000
_cell.length_b   1.000
_cell.length_c   1.000
_cell.angle_alpha   90.00
_cell.angle_beta   90.00
_cell.angle_gamma   90.00
#
_symmetry.space_group_name_H-M   'P 1'
#
loop_
_entity.id
_entity.type
_entity.pdbx_description
1 polymer ?
#
loop_
_entity_poly.entity_id
_entity_poly.type
_entity_poly.pdbx_seq_one_letter_code
_entity_poly.pdbx_strand_id
1 'polypeptide(L)'
;MLFEHATFFYALTKFIGTCKTRTTSFHPAANGIVERMHRRLKASIKCYAILDWSEVLPTMLLGMRACLKEDIGVSPAKMVYGQCLCLPGEFFRNSTAPSQVAYLQTLP
;
A
#
# COMPACT_ATOMS: atom_id res chain seq x y z
N MET A 1 2.77 18.74 29.87
CA MET A 1 2.51 17.43 29.22
C MET A 1 2.80 17.43 27.71
N LEU A 2 2.50 18.50 26.95
CA LEU A 2 2.78 18.55 25.48
C LEU A 2 4.27 18.65 25.09
N PHE A 3 5.15 19.10 25.97
CA PHE A 3 6.58 19.27 25.68
C PHE A 3 7.37 17.95 25.71
N GLU A 4 7.04 17.02 26.60
CA GLU A 4 7.78 15.76 26.79
C GLU A 4 7.72 14.85 25.55
N HIS A 5 6.54 14.72 24.95
CA HIS A 5 6.35 13.90 23.75
C HIS A 5 7.13 14.44 22.54
N ALA A 6 7.22 15.76 22.39
CA ALA A 6 7.94 16.35 21.26
C ALA A 6 9.44 16.04 21.32
N THR A 7 10.02 16.07 22.52
CA THR A 7 11.43 15.74 22.77
C THR A 7 11.71 14.27 22.53
N PHE A 8 10.83 13.37 22.97
CA PHE A 8 10.97 11.93 22.70
C PHE A 8 11.00 11.62 21.20
N PHE A 9 10.01 12.10 20.45
CA PHE A 9 9.98 11.86 19.00
C PHE A 9 11.15 12.53 18.27
N TYR A 10 11.61 13.69 18.75
CA TYR A 10 12.79 14.34 18.20
C TYR A 10 14.06 13.50 18.41
N ALA A 11 14.28 13.01 19.63
CA ALA A 11 15.40 12.14 19.97
C ALA A 11 15.35 10.84 19.15
N LEU A 12 14.17 10.25 18.99
CA LEU A 12 13.97 9.07 18.15
C LEU A 12 14.34 9.35 16.70
N THR A 13 13.87 10.47 16.11
CA THR A 13 14.18 10.82 14.71
C THR A 13 15.68 11.04 14.50
N LYS A 14 16.37 11.66 15.47
CA LYS A 14 17.82 11.80 15.50
C LYS A 14 18.53 10.45 15.56
N PHE A 15 18.06 9.53 16.41
CA PHE A 15 18.64 8.20 16.58
C PHE A 15 18.52 7.35 15.31
N ILE A 16 17.36 7.34 14.66
CA ILE A 16 17.14 6.58 13.41
C ILE A 16 17.64 7.32 12.16
N GLY A 17 18.19 8.53 12.31
CA GLY A 17 18.71 9.34 11.20
C GLY A 17 17.63 9.85 10.23
N THR A 18 16.40 10.05 10.68
CA THR A 18 15.29 10.55 9.83
C THR A 18 14.98 12.01 10.10
N CYS A 19 14.53 12.72 9.06
CA CYS A 19 14.05 14.10 9.16
C CYS A 19 12.52 14.12 9.35
N LYS A 20 12.06 14.79 10.40
CA LYS A 20 10.63 15.01 10.64
C LYS A 20 10.12 16.18 9.81
N THR A 21 9.32 15.91 8.79
CA THR A 21 8.57 16.94 8.05
C THR A 21 7.26 17.25 8.78
N ARG A 22 7.00 18.52 9.09
CA ARG A 22 5.70 18.97 9.60
C ARG A 22 4.85 19.51 8.47
N THR A 23 3.62 19.04 8.35
CA THR A 23 2.62 19.65 7.48
C THR A 23 1.98 20.83 8.19
N THR A 24 1.67 21.90 7.44
CA THR A 24 0.93 23.04 7.98
C THR A 24 -0.50 22.62 8.31
N SER A 25 -1.06 23.18 9.39
CA SER A 25 -2.45 22.92 9.75
C SER A 25 -3.39 23.33 8.62
N PHE A 26 -4.47 22.56 8.41
CA PHE A 26 -5.49 22.79 7.37
C PHE A 26 -4.98 22.75 5.90
N HIS A 27 -3.82 22.14 5.64
CA HIS A 27 -3.30 21.98 4.27
C HIS A 27 -3.22 20.50 3.85
N PRO A 28 -4.37 19.86 3.52
CA PRO A 28 -4.45 18.42 3.19
C PRO A 28 -3.63 18.03 1.95
N ALA A 29 -3.29 18.98 1.08
CA ALA A 29 -2.46 18.74 -0.10
C ALA A 29 -1.06 18.23 0.26
N ALA A 30 -0.50 18.65 1.41
CA ALA A 30 0.84 18.22 1.85
C ALA A 30 0.90 16.73 2.23
N ASN A 31 -0.23 16.08 2.51
CA ASN A 31 -0.27 14.67 2.90
C ASN A 31 -1.26 13.83 2.08
N GLY A 32 -1.70 14.36 0.93
CA GLY A 32 -2.85 13.82 0.20
C GLY A 32 -2.69 12.36 -0.25
N ILE A 33 -1.46 11.89 -0.53
CA ILE A 33 -1.21 10.49 -0.90
C ILE A 33 -1.48 9.55 0.26
N VAL A 34 -0.96 9.88 1.45
CA VAL A 34 -1.16 9.07 2.67
C VAL A 34 -2.62 9.12 3.09
N GLU A 35 -3.27 10.28 3.02
CA GLU A 35 -4.68 10.42 3.34
C GLU A 35 -5.58 9.59 2.40
N ARG A 36 -5.31 9.58 1.09
CA ARG A 36 -6.02 8.73 0.13
C ARG A 36 -5.81 7.24 0.41
N MET A 37 -4.58 6.84 0.73
CA MET A 37 -4.26 5.46 1.13
C MET A 37 -5.03 5.08 2.40
N HIS A 38 -5.01 5.92 3.43
CA HIS A 38 -5.76 5.71 4.68
C HIS A 38 -7.27 5.62 4.44
N ARG A 39 -7.83 6.39 3.49
CA ARG A 39 -9.26 6.31 3.14
C ARG A 39 -9.61 4.96 2.56
N ARG A 40 -8.79 4.44 1.64
CA ARG A 40 -8.94 3.08 1.10
C ARG A 40 -8.79 2.04 2.22
N LEU A 41 -7.82 2.23 3.12
CA LEU A 41 -7.57 1.34 4.26
C LEU A 41 -8.79 1.24 5.18
N LYS A 42 -9.34 2.38 5.57
CA LYS A 42 -10.56 2.42 6.40
C LYS A 42 -11.76 1.81 5.68
N ALA A 43 -11.88 2.02 4.37
CA ALA A 43 -12.99 1.48 3.59
C ALA A 43 -12.96 -0.05 3.57
N SER A 44 -11.82 -0.69 3.32
CA SER A 44 -11.80 -2.17 3.32
C SER A 44 -11.85 -2.75 4.74
N ILE A 45 -11.33 -2.08 5.78
CA ILE A 45 -11.56 -2.51 7.17
C ILE A 45 -13.06 -2.55 7.48
N LYS A 46 -13.83 -1.54 7.05
CA LYS A 46 -15.30 -1.54 7.23
C LYS A 46 -15.99 -2.71 6.54
N CYS A 47 -15.43 -3.28 5.47
CA CYS A 47 -15.98 -4.46 4.82
C CYS A 47 -15.86 -5.72 5.70
N TYR A 48 -14.91 -5.76 6.63
CA TYR A 48 -14.67 -6.89 7.53
C TYR A 48 -15.34 -6.68 8.91
N ALA A 49 -16.53 -6.08 8.93
CA ALA A 49 -17.25 -5.62 10.13
C ALA A 49 -17.49 -6.66 11.26
N ILE A 50 -17.25 -7.95 10.99
CA ILE A 50 -17.54 -9.09 11.88
C ILE A 50 -16.26 -9.70 12.47
N LEU A 51 -15.10 -9.49 11.85
CA LEU A 51 -13.82 -10.04 12.31
C LEU A 51 -13.01 -8.99 13.09
N ASP A 52 -12.12 -9.46 13.97
CA ASP A 52 -11.08 -8.62 14.53
C ASP A 52 -10.22 -8.05 13.40
N TRP A 53 -10.34 -6.73 13.21
CA TRP A 53 -9.70 -6.02 12.11
C TRP A 53 -8.18 -6.22 12.09
N SER A 54 -7.56 -6.48 13.25
CA SER A 54 -6.13 -6.77 13.40
C SER A 54 -5.71 -8.08 12.74
N GLU A 55 -6.57 -9.11 12.74
CA GLU A 55 -6.26 -10.41 12.12
C GLU A 55 -6.35 -10.34 10.60
N VAL A 56 -7.26 -9.52 10.08
CA VAL A 56 -7.46 -9.35 8.62
C VAL A 56 -6.52 -8.31 8.02
N LEU A 57 -5.93 -7.45 8.86
CA LEU A 57 -5.03 -6.37 8.43
C LEU A 57 -3.88 -6.84 7.52
N PRO A 58 -3.16 -7.94 7.80
CA PRO A 58 -2.08 -8.42 6.92
C PRO A 58 -2.59 -8.78 5.52
N THR A 59 -3.73 -9.48 5.43
CA THR A 59 -4.36 -9.87 4.16
C THR A 59 -4.79 -8.65 3.36
N MET A 60 -5.38 -7.67 4.03
CA MET A 60 -5.79 -6.43 3.42
C MET A 60 -4.60 -5.63 2.87
N LEU A 61 -3.54 -5.48 3.67
CA LEU A 61 -2.32 -4.78 3.26
C LEU A 61 -1.62 -5.51 2.11
N LEU A 62 -1.65 -6.85 2.08
CA LEU A 62 -1.16 -7.65 0.97
C LEU A 62 -1.92 -7.32 -0.32
N GLY A 63 -3.26 -7.31 -0.26
CA GLY A 63 -4.10 -6.91 -1.40
C GLY A 63 -3.77 -5.50 -1.91
N MET A 64 -3.57 -4.54 -1.00
CA MET A 64 -3.18 -3.17 -1.38
C MET A 64 -1.80 -3.07 -2.03
N ARG A 65 -0.85 -3.93 -1.65
CA ARG A 65 0.49 -3.96 -2.25
C ARG A 65 0.52 -4.66 -3.61
N ALA A 66 -0.35 -5.65 -3.80
CA ALA A 66 -0.44 -6.41 -5.05
C ALA A 66 -1.34 -5.74 -6.10
N CYS A 67 -2.36 -4.96 -5.67
CA CYS A 67 -3.29 -4.29 -6.56
C CYS A 67 -2.59 -3.26 -7.46
N LEU A 68 -2.96 -3.24 -8.74
CA LEU A 68 -2.51 -2.22 -9.68
C LEU A 68 -3.05 -0.87 -9.24
N LYS A 69 -2.16 0.13 -9.15
CA LYS A 69 -2.59 1.50 -8.96
C LYS A 69 -2.85 2.12 -10.32
N GLU A 70 -4.11 2.36 -10.66
CA GLU A 70 -4.55 2.89 -11.97
C GLU A 70 -3.80 4.17 -12.38
N ASP A 71 -3.54 5.07 -11.43
CA ASP A 71 -2.79 6.31 -11.69
C ASP A 71 -1.37 6.09 -12.26
N ILE A 72 -0.73 4.97 -11.92
CA ILE A 72 0.69 4.69 -12.24
C ILE A 72 0.81 3.48 -13.18
N GLY A 73 -0.25 2.66 -13.31
CA GLY A 73 -0.24 1.42 -14.09
C GLY A 73 0.63 0.29 -13.50
N VAL A 74 1.17 0.48 -12.30
CA VAL A 74 2.09 -0.47 -11.64
C VAL A 74 1.65 -0.74 -10.20
N SER A 75 1.80 -1.96 -9.71
CA SER A 75 1.51 -2.30 -8.32
C SER A 75 2.63 -1.81 -7.38
N PRO A 76 2.30 -1.37 -6.14
CA PRO A 76 3.32 -0.93 -5.19
C PRO A 76 4.42 -1.97 -4.95
N ALA A 77 4.08 -3.26 -4.93
CA ALA A 77 5.09 -4.30 -4.76
C ALA A 77 6.02 -4.43 -5.96
N LYS A 78 5.51 -4.29 -7.19
CA LYS A 78 6.35 -4.26 -8.39
C LYS A 78 7.26 -3.04 -8.42
N MET A 79 6.79 -1.90 -7.90
CA MET A 79 7.61 -0.69 -7.81
C MET A 79 8.76 -0.82 -6.80
N VAL A 80 8.55 -1.55 -5.70
CA VAL A 80 9.58 -1.73 -4.64
C VAL A 80 10.53 -2.89 -4.96
N TYR A 81 10.01 -4.02 -5.41
CA TYR A 81 10.77 -5.26 -5.59
C TYR A 81 11.11 -5.59 -7.06
N GLY A 82 10.61 -4.81 -8.01
CA GLY A 82 10.77 -5.05 -9.45
C GLY A 82 9.88 -6.18 -10.02
N GLN A 83 9.10 -6.87 -9.17
CA GLN A 83 8.30 -8.04 -9.54
C GLN A 83 6.91 -8.02 -8.89
N CYS A 84 5.95 -8.70 -9.52
CA CYS A 84 4.62 -8.90 -8.93
C CYS A 84 4.69 -9.87 -7.74
N LEU A 85 3.88 -9.64 -6.71
CA LEU A 85 3.75 -10.58 -5.60
C LEU A 85 2.94 -11.81 -6.02
N CYS A 86 3.43 -13.01 -5.73
CA CYS A 86 2.64 -14.23 -5.84
C CYS A 86 1.63 -14.27 -4.70
N LEU A 87 0.34 -14.14 -5.02
CA LEU A 87 -0.71 -14.26 -4.02
C LEU A 87 -0.95 -15.74 -3.67
N PRO A 88 -1.39 -16.08 -2.45
CA PRO A 88 -1.70 -17.47 -2.08
C PRO A 88 -2.68 -18.15 -3.06
N GLY A 89 -3.63 -17.41 -3.63
CA GLY A 89 -4.56 -17.92 -4.65
C GLY A 89 -3.94 -18.14 -6.04
N GLU A 90 -2.81 -17.51 -6.34
CA GLU A 90 -2.07 -17.72 -7.61
C GLU A 90 -1.13 -18.92 -7.51
N PHE A 91 -0.69 -19.30 -6.31
CA PHE A 91 0.13 -20.49 -6.10
C PHE A 91 -0.60 -21.78 -6.50
N PHE A 92 -1.92 -21.82 -6.32
CA PHE A 92 -2.77 -22.94 -6.71
C PHE A 92 -3.29 -22.84 -8.15
N ARG A 93 -3.01 -21.75 -8.87
CA ARG A 93 -3.23 -21.68 -10.33
C ARG A 93 -2.10 -22.46 -10.98
N ASN A 94 -2.30 -23.78 -11.08
CA ASN A 94 -1.43 -24.70 -11.81
C ASN A 94 -0.91 -24.04 -13.10
N SER A 95 0.39 -24.19 -13.35
CA SER A 95 1.10 -23.88 -14.60
C SER A 95 0.22 -23.95 -15.84
N THR A 96 -0.43 -22.85 -16.20
CA THR A 96 -0.73 -22.55 -17.59
C THR A 96 0.32 -21.53 -18.01
N ALA A 97 1.26 -22.03 -18.82
CA ALA A 97 2.37 -21.30 -19.40
C ALA A 97 1.93 -19.95 -20.01
N PRO A 98 2.84 -18.97 -20.14
CA PRO A 98 2.55 -17.72 -20.82
C PRO A 98 2.45 -17.98 -22.34
N SER A 99 1.27 -18.37 -22.80
CA SER A 99 0.93 -18.37 -24.22
C SER A 99 -0.51 -17.93 -24.35
N GLN A 100 -0.69 -16.74 -24.92
CA GLN A 100 -1.93 -16.13 -25.46
C GLN A 100 -2.29 -14.75 -24.87
N VAL A 101 -1.37 -13.78 -24.99
CA VAL A 101 -1.79 -12.35 -25.11
C VAL A 101 -1.13 -11.65 -26.32
N ALA A 102 -0.25 -12.32 -27.07
CA ALA A 102 0.42 -11.73 -28.23
C ALA A 102 -0.31 -11.92 -29.59
N TYR A 103 -1.48 -12.56 -29.62
CA TYR A 103 -2.15 -12.90 -30.89
C TYR A 103 -3.35 -12.01 -31.28
N LEU A 104 -3.71 -11.00 -30.48
CA LEU A 104 -4.84 -10.11 -30.79
C LEU A 104 -4.43 -8.68 -31.17
N GLN A 105 -3.18 -8.45 -31.57
CA GLN A 105 -2.72 -7.14 -32.07
C GLN A 105 -2.18 -7.12 -33.50
N THR A 106 -2.31 -8.20 -34.27
CA THR A 106 -1.97 -8.15 -35.70
C THR A 106 -2.96 -8.95 -36.54
N LEU A 107 -3.98 -8.26 -37.07
CA LEU A 107 -4.51 -8.48 -38.40
C LEU A 107 -4.97 -7.11 -38.94
N PRO A 108 -4.70 -6.80 -40.23
CA PRO A 108 -4.92 -5.50 -40.85
C PRO A 108 -6.40 -5.17 -41.02
#